data_AF-A0A7R9Q7Z9-F1
#
_entry.id   AF-A0A7R9Q7Z9-F1
#
_cell.length_a   1.000
_cell.length_b   1.000
_cell.length_c   1.000
_cell.angle_alpha   90.00
_cell.angle_beta   90.00
_cell.angle_gamma   90.00
#
_symmetry.space_group_name_H-M   'P 1'
#
loop_
_entity.id
_entity.type
_entity.pdbx_description
1 polymer ?
#
loop_
_entity_poly.entity_id
_entity_poly.type
_entity_poly.pdbx_seq_one_letter_code
_entity_poly.pdbx_strand_id
1 'polypeptide(L)'
;MQTIVTAEDRHKVYNLCKTHLSGKWAEVSEQELIIRHNTYVSRHFNADDYLNPKIVTKLAQKLATFHSLTVPVPKNSAELTRSNIFDKWFDDKFRASVRSGAVRKHIVGANCATFLRHDFVTETEWFQRAVRDLQSPIVFSHNDFNRRNILIRETRDNNNTTGSAADNTDSNGHPMANIYLIDFDWSNYNYRGLDFGQYFSRFGQLDTDFGAGDFPSDRQMWPFIDAYIEKMCDIYGNSYAKLEINSRHVIIKETKLLALLAYIKDILYCMDCVTTADSPEMMIKAEMRYKSYIDLKHRFLADYPVLNNISQI
;
A
#
# COMPACT_ATOMS: atom_id res chain seq x y z
N MET A 1 6.98 26.30 19.24
CA MET A 1 8.18 25.85 19.98
C MET A 1 8.45 24.41 19.59
N GLN A 2 9.55 24.13 18.89
CA GLN A 2 9.96 22.75 18.62
C GLN A 2 10.66 22.19 19.86
N THR A 3 10.17 21.08 20.37
CA THR A 3 10.80 20.35 21.47
C THR A 3 12.01 19.60 20.90
N ILE A 4 13.22 20.04 21.26
CA ILE A 4 14.46 19.36 20.86
C ILE A 4 14.62 18.15 21.79
N VAL A 5 14.71 16.94 21.23
CA VAL A 5 14.99 15.71 21.98
C VAL A 5 16.40 15.82 22.58
N THR A 6 16.47 15.87 23.90
CA THR A 6 17.72 16.05 24.65
C THR A 6 18.49 14.72 24.77
N ALA A 7 19.73 14.77 25.28
CA ALA A 7 20.47 13.56 25.62
C ALA A 7 19.78 12.76 26.74
N GLU A 8 19.10 13.45 27.66
CA GLU A 8 18.36 12.84 28.75
C GLU A 8 17.13 12.06 28.24
N ASP A 9 16.41 12.61 27.26
CA ASP A 9 15.27 11.94 26.64
C ASP A 9 15.70 10.65 25.93
N ARG A 10 16.85 10.67 25.24
CA ARG A 10 17.43 9.48 24.60
C ARG A 10 17.78 8.39 25.62
N HIS A 11 18.41 8.78 26.72
CA HIS A 11 18.76 7.84 27.79
C HIS A 11 17.53 7.22 28.44
N LYS A 12 16.45 8.00 28.64
CA LYS A 12 15.17 7.51 29.16
C LYS A 12 14.54 6.46 28.23
N VAL A 13 14.47 6.75 26.93
CA VAL A 13 13.91 5.82 25.93
C VAL A 13 14.73 4.53 25.85
N TYR A 14 16.07 4.63 25.84
CA TYR A 14 16.96 3.47 25.86
C TYR A 14 16.66 2.55 27.05
N ASN A 15 16.57 3.09 28.27
CA ASN A 15 16.31 2.29 29.46
C ASN A 15 14.93 1.61 29.43
N LEU A 16 13.92 2.29 28.88
CA LEU A 16 12.59 1.72 28.67
C LEU A 16 12.63 0.53 27.70
N CYS A 17 13.25 0.72 26.53
CA CYS A 17 13.40 -0.34 25.53
C CYS A 17 14.19 -1.53 26.08
N LYS A 18 15.34 -1.28 26.72
CA LYS A 18 16.17 -2.33 27.32
C LYS A 18 15.40 -3.17 28.34
N THR A 19 14.55 -2.53 29.15
CA THR A 19 13.74 -3.23 30.16
C THR A 19 12.69 -4.16 29.53
N HIS A 20 12.21 -3.84 28.33
CA HIS A 20 11.14 -4.59 27.65
C HIS A 20 11.67 -5.61 26.62
N LEU A 21 12.95 -5.51 26.24
CA LEU A 21 13.60 -6.42 25.30
C LEU A 21 14.21 -7.64 26.01
N SER A 22 14.29 -8.77 25.30
CA SER A 22 14.92 -10.01 25.78
C SER A 22 15.88 -10.59 24.73
N GLY A 23 16.77 -11.48 25.17
CA GLY A 23 17.80 -12.08 24.31
C GLY A 23 18.85 -11.06 23.84
N LYS A 24 19.47 -11.31 22.68
CA LYS A 24 20.56 -10.46 22.11
C LYS A 24 20.19 -8.98 21.93
N TRP A 25 18.89 -8.67 21.86
CA TRP A 25 18.40 -7.30 21.74
C TRP A 25 18.51 -6.49 23.05
N ALA A 26 18.57 -7.15 24.21
CA ALA A 26 18.79 -6.50 25.50
C ALA A 26 20.26 -6.07 25.71
N GLU A 27 21.18 -6.59 24.89
CA GLU A 27 22.63 -6.33 24.97
C GLU A 27 23.09 -5.19 24.06
N VAL A 28 22.21 -4.65 23.21
CA VAL A 28 22.52 -3.51 22.33
C VAL A 28 22.78 -2.27 23.19
N SER A 29 23.93 -1.62 22.98
CA SER A 29 24.33 -0.44 23.74
C SER A 29 23.53 0.82 23.35
N GLU A 30 23.48 1.82 24.23
CA GLU A 30 22.84 3.12 23.96
C GLU A 30 23.40 3.80 22.70
N GLN A 31 24.70 3.61 22.42
CA GLN A 31 25.37 4.15 21.24
C GLN A 31 25.02 3.39 19.96
N GLU A 32 24.70 2.11 20.05
CA GLU A 32 24.20 1.33 18.90
C GLU A 32 22.72 1.62 18.64
N LEU A 33 21.96 1.95 19.70
CA LEU A 33 20.57 2.41 19.64
C LEU A 33 20.41 3.89 19.29
N ILE A 34 21.43 4.54 18.69
CA ILE A 34 21.31 5.94 18.26
C ILE A 34 20.21 6.06 17.19
N ILE A 35 19.01 6.39 17.66
CA ILE A 35 17.94 6.93 16.83
C ILE A 35 18.37 8.34 16.47
N ARG A 36 18.94 8.50 15.28
CA ARG A 36 19.16 9.83 14.70
C ARG A 36 17.80 10.44 14.39
N HIS A 37 17.14 11.02 15.39
CA HIS A 37 16.09 12.00 15.14
C HIS A 37 16.76 13.31 14.75
N ASN A 38 17.25 13.28 13.52
CA ASN A 38 17.75 14.42 12.83
C ASN A 38 16.55 15.41 12.77
N THR A 39 16.76 16.66 13.19
CA THR A 39 15.83 17.82 13.28
C THR A 39 15.23 18.26 11.93
N TYR A 40 14.84 17.31 11.09
CA TYR A 40 14.37 17.55 9.73
C TYR A 40 12.90 17.20 9.70
N VAL A 41 12.08 18.20 9.37
CA VAL A 41 10.66 18.03 9.12
C VAL A 41 10.53 17.11 7.92
N SER A 42 10.09 15.88 8.15
CA SER A 42 9.59 15.02 7.08
C SER A 42 8.09 15.25 6.97
N ARG A 43 7.57 15.12 5.75
CA ARG A 43 6.13 15.17 5.47
C ARG A 43 5.71 13.84 4.89
N HIS A 44 4.45 13.47 5.09
CA HIS A 44 3.88 12.35 4.37
C HIS A 44 3.82 12.66 2.87
N PHE A 45 3.89 11.61 2.07
CA PHE A 45 3.58 11.66 0.65
C PHE A 45 2.13 12.14 0.46
N ASN A 46 1.93 13.08 -0.46
CA ASN A 46 0.63 13.72 -0.72
C ASN A 46 0.22 13.58 -2.19
N ALA A 47 -0.89 14.21 -2.57
CA ALA A 47 -1.43 14.14 -3.92
C ALA A 47 -0.46 14.66 -5.00
N ASP A 48 0.26 15.75 -4.72
CA ASP A 48 1.18 16.39 -5.68
C ASP A 48 2.40 15.52 -5.98
N ASP A 49 2.81 14.69 -5.01
CA ASP A 49 3.96 13.82 -5.17
C ASP A 49 3.72 12.69 -6.20
N TYR A 50 2.46 12.28 -6.44
CA TYR A 50 2.13 11.34 -7.52
C TYR A 50 2.43 11.90 -8.91
N LEU A 51 2.45 13.24 -9.03
CA LEU A 51 2.68 13.94 -10.29
C LEU A 51 4.13 14.38 -10.47
N ASN A 52 4.98 14.22 -9.44
CA ASN A 52 6.39 14.59 -9.49
C ASN A 52 7.25 13.43 -10.02
N PRO A 53 7.79 13.51 -11.26
CA PRO A 53 8.51 12.40 -11.86
C PRO A 53 9.73 11.96 -11.06
N LYS A 54 10.44 12.91 -10.42
CA LYS A 54 11.64 12.58 -9.62
C LYS A 54 11.28 11.77 -8.38
N ILE A 55 10.18 12.13 -7.71
CA ILE A 55 9.72 11.43 -6.51
C ILE A 55 9.17 10.05 -6.89
N VAL A 56 8.34 9.98 -7.94
CA VAL A 56 7.77 8.73 -8.47
C VAL A 56 8.88 7.74 -8.83
N THR A 57 9.89 8.16 -9.60
CA THR A 57 11.03 7.30 -9.97
C THR A 57 11.78 6.80 -8.73
N LYS A 58 12.11 7.69 -7.78
CA LYS A 58 12.85 7.31 -6.57
C LYS A 58 12.03 6.37 -5.68
N LEU A 59 10.72 6.58 -5.57
CA LEU A 59 9.81 5.71 -4.81
C LEU A 59 9.72 4.32 -5.44
N ALA A 60 9.59 4.24 -6.77
CA ALA A 60 9.60 2.97 -7.50
C ALA A 60 10.89 2.19 -7.28
N GLN A 61 12.04 2.86 -7.34
CA GLN A 61 13.35 2.25 -7.05
C GLN A 61 13.47 1.78 -5.60
N LYS A 62 12.90 2.54 -4.64
CA LYS A 62 12.84 2.11 -3.23
C LYS A 62 11.98 0.88 -3.05
N LEU A 63 10.81 0.81 -3.69
CA LEU A 63 9.94 -0.36 -3.65
C LEU A 63 10.61 -1.58 -4.30
N ALA A 64 11.30 -1.41 -5.43
CA ALA A 64 12.08 -2.49 -6.05
C ALA A 64 13.16 -3.03 -5.12
N THR A 65 13.90 -2.12 -4.47
CA THR A 65 14.91 -2.50 -3.48
C THR A 65 14.27 -3.24 -2.30
N PHE A 66 13.12 -2.77 -1.80
CA PHE A 66 12.39 -3.44 -0.72
C PHE A 66 11.90 -4.84 -1.11
N HIS A 67 11.29 -4.99 -2.30
CA HIS A 67 10.85 -6.27 -2.85
C HIS A 67 12.00 -7.27 -3.06
N SER A 68 13.24 -6.78 -3.24
CA SER A 68 14.43 -7.62 -3.40
C SER A 68 15.01 -8.17 -2.09
N LEU A 69 14.53 -7.68 -0.93
CA LEU A 69 15.04 -8.09 0.36
C LEU A 69 14.81 -9.58 0.61
N THR A 70 15.86 -10.26 1.07
CA THR A 70 15.75 -11.64 1.58
C THR A 70 15.67 -11.60 3.10
N VAL A 71 14.45 -11.55 3.62
CA VAL A 71 14.19 -11.52 5.06
C VAL A 71 14.03 -12.95 5.59
N PRO A 72 14.65 -13.33 6.72
CA PRO A 72 14.58 -14.68 7.30
C PRO A 72 13.27 -14.91 8.07
N VAL A 73 12.14 -14.68 7.39
CA VAL A 73 10.78 -14.99 7.88
C VAL A 73 10.13 -16.02 6.95
N PRO A 74 9.10 -16.75 7.41
CA PRO A 74 8.37 -17.67 6.56
C PRO A 74 7.93 -17.00 5.25
N LYS A 75 8.19 -17.68 4.13
CA LYS A 75 7.65 -17.30 2.84
C LYS A 75 6.18 -17.71 2.83
N ASN A 76 5.33 -16.85 3.38
CA ASN A 76 3.89 -17.05 3.35
C ASN A 76 3.48 -17.32 1.89
N SER A 77 2.72 -18.39 1.66
CA SER A 77 2.12 -18.58 0.34
C SER A 77 1.11 -17.46 0.14
N ALA A 78 0.93 -17.00 -1.10
CA ALA A 78 -0.06 -15.97 -1.37
C ALA A 78 -1.51 -16.39 -1.02
N GLU A 79 -1.74 -17.71 -0.92
CA GLU A 79 -2.93 -18.30 -0.34
C GLU A 79 -3.15 -17.89 1.12
N LEU A 80 -2.09 -17.77 1.92
CA LEU A 80 -2.17 -17.32 3.30
C LEU A 80 -2.63 -15.86 3.37
N THR A 81 -2.16 -14.97 2.50
CA THR A 81 -2.66 -13.59 2.44
C THR A 81 -4.11 -13.51 2.00
N ARG A 82 -4.49 -14.26 0.96
CA ARG A 82 -5.88 -14.36 0.49
C ARG A 82 -6.80 -14.82 1.63
N SER A 83 -6.37 -15.84 2.37
CA SER A 83 -7.08 -16.35 3.55
C SER A 83 -7.15 -15.29 4.65
N ASN A 84 -6.06 -14.59 4.95
CA ASN A 84 -6.00 -13.63 6.05
C ASN A 84 -6.96 -12.44 5.89
N ILE A 85 -7.15 -11.90 4.69
CA ILE A 85 -8.05 -10.75 4.50
C ILE A 85 -9.51 -11.21 4.60
N PHE A 86 -9.89 -12.24 3.85
CA PHE A 86 -11.30 -12.63 3.77
C PHE A 86 -11.74 -13.51 4.93
N ASP A 87 -10.87 -14.33 5.50
CA ASP A 87 -11.25 -15.23 6.59
C ASP A 87 -11.19 -14.51 7.94
N LYS A 88 -10.42 -13.42 8.09
CA LYS A 88 -10.38 -12.63 9.34
C LYS A 88 -11.34 -11.44 9.33
N TRP A 89 -11.42 -10.68 8.24
CA TRP A 89 -12.22 -9.44 8.23
C TRP A 89 -13.60 -9.63 7.59
N PHE A 90 -13.79 -10.70 6.82
CA PHE A 90 -15.05 -10.96 6.11
C PHE A 90 -15.55 -12.38 6.36
N ASP A 91 -15.57 -12.79 7.63
CA ASP A 91 -16.03 -14.10 8.06
C ASP A 91 -17.54 -14.32 7.81
N ASP A 92 -18.04 -15.53 8.08
CA ASP A 92 -19.45 -15.88 7.84
C ASP A 92 -20.43 -15.04 8.65
N LYS A 93 -20.02 -14.59 9.84
CA LYS A 93 -20.82 -13.69 10.67
C LYS A 93 -20.95 -12.32 10.01
N PHE A 94 -19.86 -11.77 9.50
CA PHE A 94 -19.84 -10.48 8.81
C PHE A 94 -20.61 -10.58 7.49
N ARG A 95 -20.43 -11.65 6.70
CA ARG A 95 -21.23 -11.94 5.50
C ARG A 95 -22.73 -11.96 5.79
N ALA A 96 -23.14 -12.63 6.88
CA ALA A 96 -24.53 -12.64 7.33
C ALA A 96 -25.00 -11.24 7.77
N SER A 97 -24.14 -10.47 8.43
CA SER A 97 -24.43 -9.08 8.82
C SER A 97 -24.72 -8.17 7.62
N VAL A 98 -23.95 -8.31 6.54
CA VAL A 98 -24.13 -7.58 5.27
C VAL A 98 -25.43 -7.96 4.58
N ARG A 99 -25.79 -9.26 4.56
CA ARG A 99 -27.00 -9.75 3.87
C ARG A 99 -28.29 -9.47 4.63
N SER A 100 -28.31 -9.66 5.94
CA SER A 100 -29.55 -9.60 6.73
C SER A 100 -29.40 -9.08 8.17
N GLY A 101 -28.20 -8.66 8.60
CA GLY A 101 -27.94 -8.23 9.97
C GLY A 101 -27.76 -6.72 10.15
N ALA A 102 -26.84 -6.33 11.03
CA ALA A 102 -26.64 -4.94 11.43
C ALA A 102 -26.19 -4.06 10.25
N VAL A 103 -25.19 -4.51 9.48
CA VAL A 103 -24.71 -3.77 8.30
C VAL A 103 -25.83 -3.58 7.28
N ARG A 104 -26.67 -4.60 7.05
CA ARG A 104 -27.82 -4.51 6.15
C ARG A 104 -28.79 -3.39 6.54
N LYS A 105 -29.04 -3.19 7.84
CA LYS A 105 -29.91 -2.10 8.31
C LYS A 105 -29.37 -0.73 7.93
N HIS A 106 -28.05 -0.52 8.05
CA HIS A 106 -27.43 0.74 7.64
C HIS A 106 -27.42 0.90 6.11
N ILE A 107 -27.18 -0.17 5.35
CA ILE A 107 -27.30 -0.14 3.87
C ILE A 107 -28.69 0.34 3.44
N VAL A 108 -29.75 -0.21 4.02
CA VAL A 108 -31.13 0.16 3.70
C VAL A 108 -31.47 1.55 4.23
N GLY A 109 -31.11 1.84 5.48
CA GLY A 109 -31.42 3.11 6.15
C GLY A 109 -30.74 4.31 5.51
N ALA A 110 -29.51 4.14 4.99
CA ALA A 110 -28.78 5.19 4.26
C ALA A 110 -29.06 5.17 2.75
N ASN A 111 -29.97 4.30 2.27
CA ASN A 111 -30.31 4.16 0.85
C ASN A 111 -29.07 3.97 -0.07
N CYS A 112 -28.17 3.09 0.34
CA CYS A 112 -26.94 2.79 -0.39
C CYS A 112 -27.23 2.01 -1.69
N ALA A 113 -27.54 2.74 -2.76
CA ALA A 113 -28.08 2.18 -4.00
C ALA A 113 -27.17 1.12 -4.67
N THR A 114 -25.85 1.28 -4.58
CA THR A 114 -24.89 0.32 -5.16
C THR A 114 -24.93 -1.00 -4.40
N PHE A 115 -24.94 -0.97 -3.06
CA PHE A 115 -25.15 -2.17 -2.24
C PHE A 115 -26.52 -2.83 -2.40
N LEU A 116 -27.55 -2.04 -2.71
CA LEU A 116 -28.90 -2.57 -2.98
C LEU A 116 -29.00 -3.24 -4.37
N ARG A 117 -28.18 -2.80 -5.34
CA ARG A 117 -28.16 -3.33 -6.71
C ARG A 117 -27.17 -4.48 -6.91
N HIS A 118 -26.03 -4.43 -6.24
CA HIS A 118 -24.92 -5.37 -6.38
C HIS A 118 -24.63 -6.04 -5.03
N ASP A 119 -24.87 -7.36 -4.93
CA ASP A 119 -24.61 -8.12 -3.70
C ASP A 119 -23.11 -8.14 -3.39
N PHE A 120 -22.72 -7.42 -2.35
CA PHE A 120 -21.31 -7.25 -1.99
C PHE A 120 -20.64 -8.58 -1.62
N VAL A 121 -21.37 -9.52 -1.01
CA VAL A 121 -20.81 -10.83 -0.69
C VAL A 121 -20.44 -11.59 -1.98
N THR A 122 -21.37 -11.66 -2.94
CA THR A 122 -21.12 -12.27 -4.26
C THR A 122 -19.97 -11.58 -5.00
N GLU A 123 -19.85 -10.26 -4.89
CA GLU A 123 -18.74 -9.51 -5.48
C GLU A 123 -17.38 -9.86 -4.84
N THR A 124 -17.32 -10.04 -3.52
CA THR A 124 -16.08 -10.51 -2.87
C THR A 124 -15.72 -11.94 -3.25
N GLU A 125 -16.71 -12.83 -3.42
CA GLU A 125 -16.50 -14.20 -3.89
C GLU A 125 -15.95 -14.21 -5.33
N TRP A 126 -16.52 -13.38 -6.21
CA TRP A 126 -15.99 -13.18 -7.56
C TRP A 126 -14.53 -12.71 -7.51
N PHE A 127 -14.22 -11.72 -6.67
CA PHE A 127 -12.87 -11.21 -6.53
C PHE A 127 -11.88 -12.28 -6.07
N GLN A 128 -12.26 -13.09 -5.07
CA GLN A 128 -11.45 -14.20 -4.59
C GLN A 128 -11.14 -15.21 -5.71
N ARG A 129 -12.12 -15.52 -6.57
CA ARG A 129 -11.90 -16.37 -7.75
C ARG A 129 -10.95 -15.71 -8.74
N ALA A 130 -11.11 -14.42 -8.98
CA ALA A 130 -10.26 -13.67 -9.91
C ALA A 130 -8.79 -13.62 -9.49
N VAL A 131 -8.50 -13.46 -8.20
CA VAL A 131 -7.13 -13.43 -7.68
C VAL A 131 -6.49 -14.81 -7.58
N ARG A 132 -7.26 -15.89 -7.40
CA ARG A 132 -6.71 -17.25 -7.30
C ARG A 132 -5.85 -17.61 -8.51
N ASP A 133 -6.26 -17.16 -9.70
CA ASP A 133 -5.57 -17.48 -10.95
C ASP A 133 -4.50 -16.43 -11.32
N LEU A 134 -4.26 -15.45 -10.43
CA LEU A 134 -3.25 -14.41 -10.63
C LEU A 134 -1.85 -14.95 -10.26
N GLN A 135 -0.97 -15.00 -11.24
CA GLN A 135 0.42 -15.46 -11.07
C GLN A 135 1.37 -14.32 -10.64
N SER A 136 0.94 -13.45 -9.71
CA SER A 136 1.82 -12.35 -9.25
C SER A 136 3.03 -12.94 -8.49
N PRO A 137 4.27 -12.48 -8.76
CA PRO A 137 5.45 -12.93 -8.04
C PRO A 137 5.37 -12.67 -6.53
N ILE A 138 5.86 -13.63 -5.75
CA ILE A 138 6.00 -13.51 -4.30
C ILE A 138 7.32 -12.81 -3.98
N VAL A 139 7.24 -11.68 -3.27
CA VAL A 139 8.36 -10.82 -2.85
C VAL A 139 8.19 -10.45 -1.39
N PHE A 140 9.23 -9.92 -0.72
CA PHE A 140 9.02 -9.28 0.58
C PHE A 140 8.25 -7.96 0.37
N SER A 141 6.98 -7.96 0.73
CA SER A 141 6.01 -6.89 0.43
C SER A 141 5.67 -6.12 1.70
N HIS A 142 5.42 -4.82 1.55
CA HIS A 142 5.05 -3.94 2.64
C HIS A 142 3.62 -4.22 3.12
N ASN A 143 2.73 -4.65 2.21
CA ASN A 143 1.31 -4.98 2.41
C ASN A 143 0.40 -3.81 2.83
N ASP A 144 0.98 -2.66 3.15
CA ASP A 144 0.31 -1.40 3.45
C ASP A 144 1.07 -0.21 2.84
N PHE A 145 1.43 -0.34 1.56
CA PHE A 145 2.19 0.66 0.81
C PHE A 145 1.32 1.87 0.42
N ASN A 146 0.81 2.57 1.43
CA ASN A 146 -0.04 3.75 1.29
C ASN A 146 0.76 5.04 1.57
N ARG A 147 0.22 6.19 1.15
CA ARG A 147 0.90 7.50 1.25
C ARG A 147 1.32 7.91 2.68
N ARG A 148 0.58 7.47 3.70
CA ARG A 148 0.90 7.75 5.11
C ARG A 148 2.15 6.99 5.55
N ASN A 149 2.47 5.88 4.90
CA ASN A 149 3.65 5.06 5.20
C ASN A 149 4.88 5.45 4.34
N ILE A 150 4.77 6.55 3.60
CA ILE A 150 5.86 7.10 2.77
C ILE A 150 6.19 8.48 3.31
N LEU A 151 7.41 8.64 3.83
CA LEU A 151 7.93 9.92 4.30
C LEU A 151 8.86 10.53 3.27
N ILE A 152 8.61 11.81 2.96
CA ILE A 152 9.47 12.64 2.13
C ILE A 152 10.22 13.60 3.04
N ARG A 153 11.53 13.57 2.93
CA ARG A 153 12.42 14.55 3.54
C ARG A 153 13.04 15.38 2.45
N GLU A 154 12.70 16.66 2.46
CA GLU A 154 13.31 17.65 1.57
C GLU A 154 14.74 17.91 2.03
N THR A 155 15.68 17.78 1.10
CA THR A 155 17.07 18.13 1.35
C THR A 155 17.16 19.65 1.29
N ARG A 156 17.36 20.32 2.44
CA ARG A 156 17.60 21.77 2.44
C ARG A 156 18.91 22.06 1.71
N ASP A 157 18.92 23.11 0.89
CA ASP A 157 20.10 23.76 0.32
C ASP A 157 20.95 24.41 1.43
N ASN A 158 21.49 23.62 2.35
CA ASN A 158 22.41 24.13 3.35
C ASN A 158 23.79 23.55 3.05
N ASN A 159 24.66 24.41 2.52
CA ASN A 159 26.09 24.24 2.24
C ASN A 159 26.96 23.81 3.46
N ASN A 160 26.39 23.19 4.51
CA ASN A 160 27.08 22.91 5.77
C ASN A 160 26.62 21.59 6.42
N THR A 161 26.55 20.49 5.66
CA THR A 161 26.53 19.16 6.29
C THR A 161 27.66 18.29 5.75
N THR A 162 28.52 17.86 6.68
CA THR A 162 29.70 16.99 6.50
C THR A 162 29.34 15.50 6.28
N GLY A 163 28.15 15.22 5.74
CA GLY A 163 27.79 13.91 5.22
C GLY A 163 27.57 14.05 3.73
N SER A 164 28.36 13.35 2.90
CA SER A 164 28.46 13.50 1.44
C SER A 164 27.18 13.98 0.76
N ALA A 165 27.12 15.27 0.45
CA ALA A 165 26.10 15.87 -0.40
C ALA A 165 26.11 15.31 -1.83
N ALA A 166 27.15 14.55 -2.21
CA ALA A 166 27.31 13.93 -3.52
C ALA A 166 26.33 12.79 -3.81
N ASP A 167 25.72 12.15 -2.80
CA ASP A 167 24.84 10.98 -3.00
C ASP A 167 23.36 11.33 -3.20
N ASN A 168 22.97 12.62 -3.11
CA ASN A 168 21.57 13.05 -3.17
C ASN A 168 21.34 14.26 -4.06
N THR A 169 22.15 14.43 -5.09
CA THR A 169 21.89 15.37 -6.18
C THR A 169 21.58 14.62 -7.45
N ASP A 170 20.67 15.15 -8.28
CA ASP A 170 20.48 14.62 -9.63
C ASP A 170 21.72 14.89 -10.51
N SER A 171 21.73 14.36 -11.74
CA SER A 171 22.83 14.56 -12.70
C SER A 171 23.14 16.04 -13.01
N ASN A 172 22.25 16.95 -12.63
CA ASN A 172 22.37 18.40 -12.82
C ASN A 172 22.65 19.14 -11.50
N GLY A 173 22.92 18.43 -10.40
CA GLY A 173 23.27 19.02 -9.10
C GLY A 173 22.08 19.41 -8.23
N HIS A 174 20.82 19.10 -8.59
CA HIS A 174 19.67 19.52 -7.78
C HIS A 174 19.43 18.57 -6.60
N PRO A 175 19.09 19.08 -5.40
CA PRO A 175 18.78 18.24 -4.25
C PRO A 175 17.61 17.31 -4.53
N MET A 176 17.81 16.01 -4.34
CA MET A 176 16.74 15.03 -4.42
C MET A 176 16.09 14.85 -3.06
N ALA A 177 14.76 14.78 -3.05
CA ALA A 177 13.99 14.37 -1.87
C ALA A 177 14.44 12.97 -1.39
N ASN A 178 14.63 12.80 -0.09
CA ASN A 178 14.88 11.50 0.53
C ASN A 178 13.55 10.84 0.87
N ILE A 179 13.35 9.62 0.36
CA ILE A 179 12.13 8.84 0.57
C ILE A 179 12.42 7.71 1.55
N TYR A 180 11.59 7.62 2.59
CA TYR A 180 11.63 6.57 3.61
C TYR A 180 10.30 5.84 3.65
N LEU A 181 10.37 4.51 3.71
CA LEU A 181 9.22 3.66 3.98
C LEU A 181 9.19 3.38 5.49
N ILE A 182 8.01 3.38 6.09
CA ILE A 182 7.80 3.18 7.53
C ILE A 182 6.60 2.25 7.76
N ASP A 183 6.37 1.85 9.02
CA ASP A 183 5.21 1.05 9.41
C ASP A 183 5.15 -0.33 8.73
N PHE A 184 6.10 -1.19 9.10
CA PHE A 184 6.29 -2.52 8.52
C PHE A 184 5.49 -3.62 9.24
N ASP A 185 4.51 -3.28 10.08
CA ASP A 185 3.81 -4.22 10.96
C ASP A 185 3.09 -5.34 10.19
N TRP A 186 2.71 -5.05 8.95
CA TRP A 186 2.05 -6.01 8.05
C TRP A 186 2.99 -6.66 7.04
N SER A 187 4.28 -6.31 7.03
CA SER A 187 5.23 -6.76 6.00
C SER A 187 5.53 -8.25 6.09
N ASN A 188 5.46 -8.95 4.96
CA ASN A 188 5.80 -10.37 4.82
C ASN A 188 5.97 -10.74 3.34
N TYR A 189 6.33 -11.99 3.05
CA TYR A 189 6.36 -12.46 1.66
C TYR A 189 4.95 -12.57 1.08
N ASN A 190 4.71 -11.86 -0.02
CA ASN A 190 3.39 -11.74 -0.61
C ASN A 190 3.44 -11.37 -2.10
N TYR A 191 2.28 -11.36 -2.77
CA TYR A 191 2.17 -10.85 -4.14
C TYR A 191 2.64 -9.40 -4.22
N ARG A 192 3.66 -9.14 -5.05
CA ARG A 192 4.16 -7.76 -5.30
C ARG A 192 3.06 -6.81 -5.76
N GLY A 193 2.06 -7.34 -6.47
CA GLY A 193 0.92 -6.60 -6.98
C GLY A 193 0.07 -5.95 -5.89
N LEU A 194 0.18 -6.39 -4.63
CA LEU A 194 -0.53 -5.77 -3.52
C LEU A 194 -0.03 -4.36 -3.22
N ASP A 195 1.30 -4.18 -3.19
CA ASP A 195 1.88 -2.86 -2.94
C ASP A 195 1.61 -1.92 -4.13
N PHE A 196 1.70 -2.42 -5.36
CA PHE A 196 1.31 -1.63 -6.55
C PHE A 196 -0.18 -1.25 -6.50
N GLY A 197 -1.06 -2.21 -6.25
CA GLY A 197 -2.50 -1.99 -6.17
C GLY A 197 -2.88 -0.99 -5.09
N GLN A 198 -2.27 -1.11 -3.90
CA GLN A 198 -2.46 -0.19 -2.79
C GLN A 198 -2.00 1.22 -3.16
N TYR A 199 -0.80 1.38 -3.72
CA TYR A 199 -0.25 2.67 -4.13
C TYR A 199 -1.13 3.37 -5.17
N PHE A 200 -1.43 2.70 -6.28
CA PHE A 200 -2.19 3.32 -7.37
C PHE A 200 -3.68 3.50 -7.04
N SER A 201 -4.22 2.78 -6.04
CA SER A 201 -5.59 3.02 -5.56
C SER A 201 -5.81 4.43 -5.02
N ARG A 202 -4.73 5.16 -4.72
CA ARG A 202 -4.70 6.49 -4.11
C ARG A 202 -4.18 7.62 -5.02
N PHE A 203 -3.79 7.31 -6.26
CA PHE A 203 -3.11 8.22 -7.21
C PHE A 203 -3.85 9.55 -7.48
N GLY A 204 -5.18 9.56 -7.44
CA GLY A 204 -6.00 10.76 -7.67
C GLY A 204 -6.78 11.25 -6.45
N GLN A 205 -6.65 10.59 -5.30
CA GLN A 205 -7.44 10.95 -4.12
C GLN A 205 -6.82 12.15 -3.42
N LEU A 206 -7.60 13.21 -3.23
CA LEU A 206 -7.24 14.32 -2.34
C LEU A 206 -7.01 13.82 -0.90
N ASP A 207 -6.49 14.69 -0.03
CA ASP A 207 -6.19 14.38 1.39
C ASP A 207 -7.44 14.19 2.27
N THR A 208 -8.58 13.83 1.67
CA THR A 208 -9.78 13.37 2.37
C THR A 208 -9.87 11.84 2.34
N ASP A 209 -10.43 11.24 3.39
CA ASP A 209 -10.61 9.79 3.46
C ASP A 209 -11.54 9.32 2.33
N PHE A 210 -10.98 8.53 1.41
CA PHE A 210 -11.64 8.03 0.19
C PHE A 210 -12.10 9.14 -0.77
N GLY A 211 -11.30 10.19 -0.90
CA GLY A 211 -11.60 11.34 -1.74
C GLY A 211 -11.95 10.99 -3.19
N ALA A 212 -12.74 11.85 -3.83
CA ALA A 212 -13.01 11.77 -5.26
C ALA A 212 -11.68 11.83 -6.02
N GLY A 213 -11.44 10.83 -6.87
CA GLY A 213 -10.18 10.71 -7.60
C GLY A 213 -10.20 9.52 -8.54
N ASP A 214 -9.71 9.73 -9.75
CA ASP A 214 -9.63 8.68 -10.76
C ASP A 214 -8.44 7.75 -10.49
N PHE A 215 -8.65 6.46 -10.71
CA PHE A 215 -7.54 5.51 -10.80
C PHE A 215 -6.77 5.74 -12.11
N PRO A 216 -5.42 5.72 -12.10
CA PRO A 216 -4.59 6.15 -13.21
C PRO A 216 -4.85 5.33 -14.48
N SER A 217 -4.66 5.98 -15.62
CA SER A 217 -4.51 5.27 -16.90
C SER A 217 -3.21 4.48 -16.93
N ASP A 218 -3.12 3.52 -17.85
CA ASP A 218 -1.89 2.72 -18.04
C ASP A 218 -0.68 3.61 -18.27
N ARG A 219 -0.82 4.63 -19.12
CA ARG A 219 0.26 5.60 -19.41
C ARG A 219 0.73 6.35 -18.16
N GLN A 220 -0.16 6.65 -17.23
CA GLN A 220 0.20 7.29 -15.96
C GLN A 220 0.93 6.33 -15.01
N MET A 221 0.69 5.02 -15.11
CA MET A 221 1.41 4.01 -14.33
C MET A 221 2.80 3.70 -14.90
N TRP A 222 3.03 3.91 -16.20
CA TRP A 222 4.28 3.52 -16.89
C TRP A 222 5.54 4.06 -16.21
N PRO A 223 5.68 5.36 -15.86
CA PRO A 223 6.94 5.87 -15.30
C PRO A 223 7.36 5.17 -14.00
N PHE A 224 6.39 4.85 -13.13
CA PHE A 224 6.67 4.12 -11.89
C PHE A 224 7.05 2.66 -12.17
N ILE A 225 6.30 1.98 -13.05
CA ILE A 225 6.54 0.57 -13.37
C ILE A 225 7.87 0.39 -14.10
N ASP A 226 8.21 1.29 -15.02
CA ASP A 226 9.47 1.26 -15.76
C ASP A 226 10.66 1.47 -14.81
N ALA A 227 10.60 2.49 -13.95
CA ALA A 227 11.63 2.72 -12.94
C ALA A 227 11.79 1.54 -11.96
N TYR A 228 10.69 0.85 -11.63
CA TYR A 228 10.73 -0.37 -10.83
C TYR A 228 11.44 -1.50 -11.58
N ILE A 229 11.08 -1.77 -12.84
CA ILE A 229 11.69 -2.83 -13.67
C ILE A 229 13.18 -2.54 -13.91
N GLU A 230 13.54 -1.32 -14.25
CA GLU A 230 14.92 -0.88 -14.41
C GLU A 230 15.73 -1.16 -13.14
N LYS A 231 15.18 -0.80 -11.98
CA LYS A 231 15.87 -1.07 -10.71
C LYS A 231 16.01 -2.56 -10.40
N MET A 232 15.01 -3.37 -10.76
CA MET A 232 15.13 -4.83 -10.63
C MET A 232 16.17 -5.41 -11.60
N CYS A 233 16.36 -4.81 -12.77
CA CYS A 233 17.44 -5.17 -13.68
C CYS A 233 18.82 -4.81 -13.12
N ASP A 234 18.95 -3.69 -12.40
CA ASP A 234 20.20 -3.37 -11.69
C ASP A 234 20.53 -4.43 -10.63
N ILE A 235 19.51 -4.98 -9.96
CA ILE A 235 19.68 -5.92 -8.84
C ILE A 235 19.90 -7.37 -9.34
N TYR A 236 19.12 -7.81 -10.32
CA TYR A 236 19.06 -9.21 -10.78
C TYR A 236 19.63 -9.42 -12.18
N GLY A 237 20.05 -8.35 -12.86
CA GLY A 237 20.51 -8.36 -14.24
C GLY A 237 19.38 -8.20 -15.27
N ASN A 238 19.78 -7.87 -16.51
CA ASN A 238 18.86 -7.60 -17.63
C ASN A 238 17.98 -8.79 -18.04
N SER A 239 18.24 -10.01 -17.54
CA SER A 239 17.35 -11.16 -17.74
C SER A 239 16.03 -10.98 -17.00
N TYR A 240 15.97 -10.17 -15.95
CA TYR A 240 14.74 -9.91 -15.18
C TYR A 240 13.61 -9.41 -16.09
N ALA A 241 13.88 -8.38 -16.91
CA ALA A 241 12.90 -7.80 -17.82
C ALA A 241 12.55 -8.68 -19.02
N LYS A 242 13.31 -9.76 -19.30
CA LYS A 242 13.02 -10.70 -20.38
C LYS A 242 11.94 -11.72 -20.03
N LEU A 243 11.64 -11.88 -18.74
CA LEU A 243 10.57 -12.77 -18.29
C LEU A 243 9.22 -12.08 -18.52
N GLU A 244 8.29 -12.75 -19.20
CA GLU A 244 6.94 -12.20 -19.46
C GLU A 244 6.24 -11.79 -18.17
N ILE A 245 6.44 -12.53 -17.08
CA ILE A 245 5.86 -12.18 -15.78
C ILE A 245 6.32 -10.80 -15.28
N ASN A 246 7.47 -10.30 -15.73
CA ASN A 246 8.00 -8.99 -15.37
C ASN A 246 7.73 -7.92 -16.44
N SER A 247 6.96 -8.25 -17.47
CA SER A 247 6.57 -7.28 -18.49
C SER A 247 5.71 -6.19 -17.86
N ARG A 248 5.82 -4.98 -18.41
CA ARG A 248 4.99 -3.84 -18.00
C ARG A 248 3.50 -4.18 -18.04
N HIS A 249 3.08 -4.91 -19.08
CA HIS A 249 1.69 -5.32 -19.26
C HIS A 249 1.21 -6.22 -18.10
N VAL A 250 2.00 -7.23 -17.73
CA VAL A 250 1.65 -8.13 -16.63
C VAL A 250 1.62 -7.39 -15.29
N ILE A 251 2.58 -6.52 -15.01
CA ILE A 251 2.57 -5.71 -13.77
C ILE A 251 1.34 -4.80 -13.70
N ILE A 252 0.94 -4.18 -14.82
CA ILE A 252 -0.30 -3.38 -14.89
C ILE A 252 -1.54 -4.24 -14.61
N LYS A 253 -1.61 -5.45 -15.17
CA LYS A 253 -2.71 -6.38 -14.91
C LYS A 253 -2.80 -6.76 -13.42
N GLU A 254 -1.67 -7.13 -12.81
CA GLU A 254 -1.57 -7.43 -11.38
C GLU A 254 -2.04 -6.23 -10.54
N THR A 255 -1.56 -5.04 -10.89
CA THR A 255 -1.87 -3.78 -10.21
C THR A 255 -3.36 -3.47 -10.24
N LYS A 256 -3.99 -3.55 -11.42
CA LYS A 256 -5.42 -3.26 -11.58
C LYS A 256 -6.28 -4.23 -10.77
N LEU A 257 -5.98 -5.54 -10.85
CA LEU A 257 -6.75 -6.54 -10.11
C LEU A 257 -6.55 -6.36 -8.60
N LEU A 258 -5.33 -6.18 -8.12
CA LEU A 258 -5.07 -6.05 -6.69
C LEU A 258 -5.39 -4.65 -6.14
N ALA A 259 -5.56 -3.64 -6.99
CA ALA A 259 -6.19 -2.38 -6.58
C ALA A 259 -7.64 -2.59 -6.16
N LEU A 260 -8.41 -3.48 -6.83
CA LEU A 260 -9.77 -3.80 -6.40
C LEU A 260 -9.82 -4.35 -4.97
N LEU A 261 -8.76 -5.04 -4.51
CA LEU A 261 -8.63 -5.45 -3.11
C LEU A 261 -8.49 -4.27 -2.15
N ALA A 262 -7.71 -3.25 -2.52
CA ALA A 262 -7.58 -2.05 -1.71
C ALA A 262 -8.95 -1.37 -1.53
N TYR A 263 -9.76 -1.32 -2.60
CA TYR A 263 -11.14 -0.82 -2.53
C TYR A 263 -12.03 -1.70 -1.63
N ILE A 264 -11.92 -3.03 -1.71
CA ILE A 264 -12.64 -3.94 -0.81
C ILE A 264 -12.23 -3.70 0.65
N LYS A 265 -10.93 -3.58 0.94
CA LYS A 265 -10.43 -3.28 2.29
C LYS A 265 -11.01 -1.97 2.84
N ASP A 266 -11.02 -0.91 2.01
CA ASP A 266 -11.62 0.38 2.35
C ASP A 266 -13.11 0.23 2.71
N ILE A 267 -13.86 -0.52 1.91
CA ILE A 267 -15.29 -0.78 2.13
C ILE A 267 -15.51 -1.56 3.43
N LEU A 268 -14.73 -2.62 3.66
CA LEU A 268 -14.81 -3.45 4.86
C LEU A 268 -14.50 -2.64 6.11
N TYR A 269 -13.48 -1.79 6.07
CA TYR A 269 -13.15 -0.88 7.16
C TYR A 269 -14.33 0.04 7.49
N CYS A 270 -14.94 0.67 6.48
CA CYS A 270 -16.10 1.52 6.69
C CYS A 270 -17.29 0.75 7.30
N MET A 271 -17.57 -0.46 6.80
CA MET A 271 -18.64 -1.30 7.34
C MET A 271 -18.36 -1.74 8.78
N ASP A 272 -17.11 -2.06 9.12
CA ASP A 272 -16.72 -2.41 10.48
C ASP A 272 -16.97 -1.22 11.43
N CYS A 273 -16.49 -0.01 11.08
CA CYS A 273 -16.70 1.20 11.87
C CYS A 273 -18.19 1.48 12.16
N VAL A 274 -19.08 1.15 11.24
CA VAL A 274 -20.53 1.32 11.43
C VAL A 274 -21.04 0.41 12.54
N THR A 275 -20.48 -0.80 12.64
CA THR A 275 -20.91 -1.79 13.64
C THR A 275 -20.16 -1.72 14.97
N THR A 276 -18.90 -1.26 14.96
CA THR A 276 -18.01 -1.27 16.14
C THR A 276 -17.88 0.09 16.79
N ALA A 277 -17.95 1.18 16.02
CA ALA A 277 -17.76 2.55 16.47
C ALA A 277 -19.02 3.42 16.37
N ASP A 278 -20.17 2.83 16.02
CA ASP A 278 -21.47 3.51 15.84
C ASP A 278 -21.34 4.82 15.03
N SER A 279 -20.67 4.71 13.86
CA SER A 279 -20.43 5.83 12.95
C SER A 279 -21.22 5.67 11.64
N PRO A 280 -22.55 5.93 11.62
CA PRO A 280 -23.41 5.69 10.46
C PRO A 280 -22.95 6.37 9.17
N GLU A 281 -22.25 7.51 9.26
CA GLU A 281 -21.70 8.26 8.14
C GLU A 281 -20.65 7.46 7.35
N MET A 282 -20.00 6.48 7.97
CA MET A 282 -19.05 5.59 7.29
C MET A 282 -19.73 4.73 6.23
N MET A 283 -21.04 4.45 6.33
CA MET A 283 -21.75 3.76 5.24
C MET A 283 -21.84 4.59 3.96
N ILE A 284 -21.88 5.92 4.05
CA ILE A 284 -21.88 6.79 2.87
C ILE A 284 -20.52 6.67 2.16
N LYS A 285 -19.43 6.63 2.93
CA LYS A 285 -18.08 6.39 2.40
C LYS A 285 -17.97 4.99 1.78
N ALA A 286 -18.52 3.96 2.43
CA ALA A 286 -18.56 2.61 1.87
C ALA A 286 -19.31 2.58 0.52
N GLU A 287 -20.46 3.25 0.43
CA GLU A 287 -21.27 3.33 -0.80
C GLU A 287 -20.53 4.03 -1.93
N MET A 288 -19.94 5.20 -1.66
CA MET A 288 -19.10 5.91 -2.63
C MET A 288 -17.96 5.01 -3.11
N ARG A 289 -17.33 4.29 -2.18
CA ARG A 289 -16.19 3.45 -2.48
C ARG A 289 -16.56 2.21 -3.29
N TYR A 290 -17.71 1.62 -2.98
CA TYR A 290 -18.23 0.48 -3.71
C TYR A 290 -18.69 0.86 -5.13
N LYS A 291 -19.28 2.04 -5.30
CA LYS A 291 -19.56 2.58 -6.63
C LYS A 291 -18.28 2.68 -7.48
N SER A 292 -17.22 3.29 -6.94
CA SER A 292 -15.93 3.36 -7.65
C SER A 292 -15.34 1.97 -7.92
N TYR A 293 -15.51 1.01 -7.01
CA TYR A 293 -15.08 -0.37 -7.22
C TYR A 293 -15.78 -0.98 -8.45
N ILE A 294 -17.11 -0.84 -8.55
CA ILE A 294 -17.89 -1.38 -9.67
C ILE A 294 -17.47 -0.75 -10.99
N ASP A 295 -17.35 0.58 -11.03
CA ASP A 295 -16.91 1.31 -12.22
C ASP A 295 -15.51 0.85 -12.68
N LEU A 296 -14.58 0.66 -11.74
CA LEU A 296 -13.24 0.17 -12.04
C LEU A 296 -13.21 -1.30 -12.46
N LYS A 297 -14.01 -2.16 -11.81
CA LYS A 297 -14.15 -3.56 -12.21
C LYS A 297 -14.59 -3.63 -13.68
N HIS A 298 -15.62 -2.87 -14.07
CA HIS A 298 -16.06 -2.83 -15.47
C HIS A 298 -14.95 -2.34 -16.41
N ARG A 299 -14.25 -1.25 -16.04
CA ARG A 299 -13.14 -0.72 -16.83
C ARG A 299 -12.01 -1.73 -17.00
N PHE A 300 -11.56 -2.37 -15.92
CA PHE A 300 -10.46 -3.34 -15.96
C PHE A 300 -10.85 -4.63 -16.68
N LEU A 301 -12.10 -5.07 -16.58
CA LEU A 301 -12.60 -6.22 -17.31
C LEU A 301 -12.70 -6.00 -18.83
N ALA A 302 -12.92 -4.76 -19.26
CA ALA A 302 -12.83 -4.40 -20.67
C ALA A 302 -11.40 -4.56 -21.21
N ASP A 303 -10.39 -4.27 -20.39
CA ASP A 303 -8.98 -4.44 -20.75
C ASP A 303 -8.54 -5.92 -20.76
N TYR A 304 -9.21 -6.78 -19.97
CA TYR A 304 -8.87 -8.20 -19.82
C TYR A 304 -10.09 -9.13 -19.97
N PRO A 305 -10.59 -9.36 -21.20
CA PRO A 305 -11.80 -10.14 -21.43
C PRO A 305 -11.77 -11.57 -20.86
N VAL A 306 -10.59 -12.16 -20.70
CA VAL A 306 -10.40 -13.49 -20.07
C VAL A 306 -10.94 -13.53 -18.63
N LEU A 307 -10.93 -12.40 -17.92
CA LEU A 307 -11.46 -12.30 -16.55
C LEU A 307 -13.00 -12.25 -16.51
N ASN A 308 -13.70 -12.02 -17.64
CA ASN A 308 -15.16 -12.03 -17.70
C ASN A 308 -15.74 -13.45 -17.49
N ASN A 309 -14.98 -14.49 -17.84
CA ASN A 309 -15.41 -15.89 -17.75
C ASN A 309 -15.42 -16.43 -16.31
N ILE A 310 -14.96 -15.65 -15.32
CA ILE A 310 -14.94 -16.00 -13.89
C ILE A 310 -16.37 -15.97 -13.28
N SER A 311 -17.35 -15.50 -14.05
CA SER A 311 -18.76 -15.34 -13.66
C SER A 311 -19.66 -16.57 -13.88
N GLN A 312 -19.13 -17.70 -14.39
CA GLN A 312 -19.97 -18.85 -14.81
C GLN A 312 -19.70 -20.19 -14.08
N ILE A 313 -19.00 -20.19 -12.94
CA ILE A 313 -18.80 -21.40 -12.12
C ILE A 313 -19.09 -21.10 -10.66
#